data_AF-A0A7E4ZR56-F1
#
_entry.id   AF-A0A7E4ZR56-F1
#
_cell.length_a   1.000
_cell.length_b   1.000
_cell.length_c   1.000
_cell.angle_alpha   90.00
_cell.angle_beta   90.00
_cell.angle_gamma   90.00
#
_symmetry.space_group_name_H-M   'P 1'
#
loop_
_entity.id
_entity.type
_entity.pdbx_description
1 polymer ?
#
loop_
_entity_poly.entity_id
_entity_poly.type
_entity_poly.pdbx_seq_one_letter_code
_entity_poly.pdbx_strand_id
1 'polypeptide(L)'
;MGAAASTASTSEASLRYIYDAELERQIALQTIQFEEKQAIKCARSEELFPWQFLACTTTATGIIVYAQKTHNRFLVVPIVPLVMYIGYRYDQLFGHTPEETRKEAERLLKTEPHRFTPIGGPITLAELDRRRAAWHQPKLESSQS
;
A
#
# COMPACT_ATOMS: atom_id res chain seq x y z
N MET A 1 45.71 -34.50 6.47
CA MET A 1 45.04 -33.29 5.92
C MET A 1 43.51 -33.42 5.81
N GLY A 2 42.85 -34.47 6.34
CA GLY A 2 41.39 -34.65 6.21
C GLY A 2 40.52 -33.95 7.26
N ALA A 3 41.06 -33.61 8.45
CA ALA A 3 40.27 -33.02 9.53
C ALA A 3 39.84 -31.57 9.28
N ALA A 4 40.67 -30.77 8.60
CA ALA A 4 40.38 -29.36 8.33
C ALA A 4 39.30 -29.15 7.25
N ALA A 5 39.15 -30.09 6.31
CA ALA A 5 38.12 -30.02 5.27
C ALA A 5 36.71 -30.35 5.83
N SER A 6 36.62 -31.28 6.79
CA SER A 6 35.38 -31.65 7.48
C SER A 6 34.82 -30.53 8.37
N THR A 7 35.71 -29.80 9.05
CA THR A 7 35.31 -28.65 9.88
C THR A 7 34.82 -27.47 9.04
N ALA A 8 35.41 -27.26 7.86
CA ALA A 8 34.98 -26.22 6.93
C ALA A 8 33.58 -26.51 6.33
N SER A 9 33.34 -27.75 5.88
CA SER A 9 32.02 -28.14 5.33
C SER A 9 30.91 -28.11 6.38
N THR A 10 31.23 -28.44 7.63
CA THR A 10 30.26 -28.38 8.74
C THR A 10 29.93 -26.92 9.08
N SER A 11 30.93 -26.03 9.09
CA SER A 11 30.72 -24.60 9.36
C SER A 11 29.90 -23.92 8.25
N GLU A 12 30.14 -24.22 6.99
CA GLU A 12 29.34 -23.69 5.87
C GLU A 12 27.88 -24.15 5.93
N ALA A 13 27.64 -25.42 6.30
CA ALA A 13 26.28 -25.94 6.48
C ALA A 13 25.55 -25.24 7.64
N SER A 14 26.23 -25.00 8.77
CA SER A 14 25.66 -24.25 9.90
C SER A 14 25.36 -22.80 9.53
N LEU A 15 26.23 -22.13 8.78
CA LEU A 15 26.00 -20.75 8.34
C LEU A 15 24.78 -20.65 7.44
N ARG A 16 24.63 -21.55 6.45
CA ARG A 16 23.46 -21.61 5.58
C ARG A 16 22.17 -21.78 6.37
N TYR A 17 22.15 -22.68 7.33
CA TYR A 17 21.00 -22.89 8.20
C TYR A 17 20.59 -21.62 8.96
N ILE A 18 21.56 -20.88 9.51
CA ILE A 18 21.28 -19.63 10.22
C ILE A 18 20.74 -18.55 9.26
N TYR A 19 21.29 -18.44 8.05
CA TYR A 19 20.77 -17.52 7.03
C TYR A 19 19.35 -17.88 6.58
N ASP A 20 19.07 -19.16 6.34
CA ASP A 20 17.76 -19.63 5.93
C ASP A 20 16.71 -19.36 7.03
N ALA A 21 17.04 -19.64 8.29
CA ALA A 21 16.17 -19.37 9.42
C ALA A 21 15.89 -17.86 9.59
N GLU A 22 16.89 -17.00 9.38
CA GLU A 22 16.73 -15.56 9.44
C GLU A 22 15.88 -15.02 8.28
N LEU A 23 16.07 -15.54 7.07
CA LEU A 23 15.25 -15.19 5.90
C LEU A 23 13.80 -15.61 6.09
N GLU A 24 13.54 -16.82 6.57
CA GLU A 24 12.19 -17.32 6.85
C GLU A 24 11.48 -16.42 7.86
N ARG A 25 12.18 -16.02 8.94
CA ARG A 25 11.66 -15.09 9.94
C ARG A 25 11.33 -13.71 9.33
N GLN A 26 12.20 -13.19 8.47
CA GLN A 26 11.96 -11.89 7.82
C GLN A 26 10.77 -11.92 6.87
N ILE A 27 10.62 -13.00 6.09
CA ILE A 27 9.46 -13.20 5.22
C ILE A 27 8.19 -13.29 6.06
N ALA A 28 8.21 -14.07 7.14
CA ALA A 28 7.06 -14.19 8.04
C ALA A 28 6.67 -12.84 8.66
N LEU A 29 7.64 -12.06 9.14
CA LEU A 29 7.40 -10.71 9.67
C LEU A 29 6.82 -9.77 8.60
N GLN A 30 7.33 -9.81 7.37
CA GLN A 30 6.80 -8.98 6.29
C GLN A 30 5.36 -9.31 5.95
N THR A 31 5.01 -10.60 5.91
CA THR A 31 3.63 -11.06 5.67
C THR A 31 2.69 -10.54 6.77
N ILE A 32 3.06 -10.71 8.03
CA ILE A 32 2.25 -10.23 9.17
C ILE A 32 2.08 -8.71 9.10
N GLN A 33 3.17 -7.96 8.85
CA GLN A 33 3.11 -6.50 8.72
C GLN A 33 2.26 -6.04 7.53
N PHE A 34 2.25 -6.81 6.44
CA PHE A 34 1.40 -6.52 5.28
C PHE A 34 -0.08 -6.74 5.61
N GLU A 35 -0.41 -7.87 6.25
CA GLU A 35 -1.76 -8.20 6.68
C GLU A 35 -2.31 -7.16 7.66
N GLU A 36 -1.53 -6.77 8.67
CA GLU A 36 -1.91 -5.73 9.63
C GLU A 36 -2.18 -4.38 8.93
N LYS A 37 -1.30 -3.96 8.01
CA LYS A 37 -1.49 -2.73 7.26
C LYS A 37 -2.75 -2.77 6.40
N GLN A 38 -3.07 -3.93 5.83
CA GLN A 38 -4.28 -4.11 5.04
C GLN A 38 -5.54 -4.04 5.92
N ALA A 39 -5.52 -4.70 7.08
CA ALA A 39 -6.60 -4.65 8.07
C ALA A 39 -6.84 -3.23 8.59
N ILE A 40 -5.78 -2.49 8.94
CA ILE A 40 -5.86 -1.10 9.40
C ILE A 40 -6.42 -0.18 8.31
N LYS A 41 -6.02 -0.37 7.04
CA LYS A 41 -6.58 0.40 5.92
C LYS A 41 -8.08 0.15 5.76
N CYS A 42 -8.52 -1.09 5.91
CA CYS A 42 -9.93 -1.46 5.88
C CYS A 42 -10.69 -0.79 7.04
N ALA A 43 -10.24 -0.98 8.29
CA ALA A 43 -10.86 -0.39 9.47
C ALA A 43 -10.92 1.15 9.41
N ARG A 44 -9.86 1.80 8.91
CA ARG A 44 -9.82 3.27 8.78
C ARG A 44 -10.82 3.79 7.75
N SER A 45 -11.12 3.01 6.72
CA SER A 45 -12.10 3.40 5.71
C SER A 45 -13.53 3.43 6.27
N GLU A 46 -13.83 2.55 7.23
CA GLU A 46 -15.13 2.52 7.92
C GLU A 46 -15.34 3.74 8.82
N GLU A 47 -14.29 4.27 9.45
CA GLU A 47 -14.39 5.40 10.38
C GLU A 47 -14.49 6.77 9.67
N LEU A 48 -13.84 6.92 8.51
CA LEU A 48 -13.82 8.20 7.78
C LEU A 48 -15.13 8.47 7.02
N PHE A 49 -15.84 7.42 6.64
CA PHE A 49 -17.05 7.50 5.84
C PHE A 49 -18.22 8.25 6.51
N PRO A 50 -18.64 7.94 7.75
CA PRO A 50 -19.74 8.65 8.41
C PRO A 50 -19.42 10.13 8.62
N TRP A 51 -18.16 10.47 8.91
CA TRP A 51 -17.75 11.87 9.04
C TRP A 51 -17.88 12.66 7.74
N GLN A 52 -17.51 12.07 6.61
CA GLN A 52 -17.72 12.70 5.31
C GLN A 52 -19.20 12.87 4.98
N PHE A 53 -20.03 11.88 5.31
CA PHE A 53 -21.49 12.00 5.16
C PHE A 53 -22.07 13.13 5.98
N LEU A 54 -21.72 13.22 7.27
CA LEU A 54 -22.17 14.29 8.16
C LEU A 54 -21.73 15.68 7.66
N ALA A 55 -20.47 15.82 7.24
CA ALA A 55 -19.99 17.08 6.68
C ALA A 55 -20.77 17.48 5.40
N CYS A 56 -21.07 16.50 4.54
CA CYS A 56 -21.82 16.76 3.31
C CYS A 56 -23.29 17.09 3.59
N THR A 57 -23.98 16.38 4.48
CA THR A 57 -25.39 16.64 4.81
C THR A 57 -25.57 17.98 5.51
N THR A 58 -24.67 18.34 6.43
CA THR A 58 -24.65 19.65 7.09
C THR A 58 -24.42 20.78 6.08
N THR A 59 -23.41 20.65 5.21
CA THR A 59 -23.14 21.63 4.14
C THR A 59 -24.31 21.76 3.17
N ALA A 60 -24.89 20.65 2.72
CA ALA A 60 -26.04 20.65 1.82
C ALA A 60 -27.26 21.33 2.46
N THR A 61 -27.56 21.04 3.73
CA THR A 61 -28.67 21.67 4.47
C THR A 61 -28.43 23.18 4.61
N GLY A 62 -27.19 23.61 4.90
CA GLY A 62 -26.83 25.02 4.96
C GLY A 62 -27.04 25.75 3.63
N ILE A 63 -26.64 25.13 2.51
CA ILE A 63 -26.85 25.68 1.16
C ILE A 63 -28.35 25.77 0.83
N ILE A 64 -29.15 24.77 1.20
CA ILE A 64 -30.60 24.77 0.97
C ILE A 64 -31.28 25.91 1.72
N VAL A 65 -30.98 26.09 3.01
CA VAL A 65 -31.54 27.18 3.83
C VAL A 65 -31.14 28.54 3.28
N TYR A 66 -29.88 28.69 2.86
CA TYR A 66 -29.39 29.92 2.25
C TYR A 66 -30.07 30.21 0.90
N ALA A 67 -30.21 29.21 0.03
CA ALA A 67 -30.87 29.34 -1.26
C ALA A 67 -32.37 29.70 -1.12
N GLN A 68 -33.04 29.18 -0.10
CA GLN A 68 -34.42 29.57 0.23
C GLN A 68 -34.52 31.04 0.65
N LYS A 69 -33.57 31.52 1.46
CA LYS A 69 -33.53 32.91 1.92
C LYS A 69 -33.22 33.90 0.79
N THR A 70 -32.40 33.51 -0.19
CA THR A 70 -31.98 34.37 -1.31
C THR A 70 -32.88 34.22 -2.55
N HIS A 71 -33.89 33.33 -2.53
CA HIS A 71 -34.76 32.98 -3.67
C HIS A 71 -34.03 32.55 -4.96
N ASN A 72 -32.71 32.29 -4.89
CA ASN A 72 -31.89 31.99 -6.06
C ASN A 72 -31.63 30.47 -6.13
N ARG A 73 -32.38 29.80 -7.01
CA ARG A 73 -32.35 28.35 -7.20
C ARG A 73 -31.04 27.84 -7.82
N PHE A 74 -30.21 28.71 -8.40
CA PHE A 74 -28.89 28.35 -8.94
C PHE A 74 -27.89 27.95 -7.84
N LEU A 75 -28.11 28.33 -6.58
CA LEU A 75 -27.26 27.94 -5.46
C LEU A 75 -27.34 26.44 -5.12
N VAL A 76 -28.30 25.70 -5.69
CA VAL A 76 -28.47 24.25 -5.50
C VAL A 76 -27.57 23.43 -6.45
N VAL A 77 -27.04 24.04 -7.51
CA VAL A 77 -26.13 23.38 -8.47
C VAL A 77 -24.95 22.63 -7.84
N PRO A 78 -24.22 23.15 -6.83
CA PRO A 78 -23.10 22.43 -6.21
C PRO A 78 -23.52 21.19 -5.40
N ILE A 79 -24.81 20.98 -5.11
CA ILE A 79 -25.29 19.80 -4.38
C ILE A 79 -25.21 18.54 -5.25
N VAL A 80 -25.46 18.68 -6.56
CA VAL A 80 -25.43 17.55 -7.51
C VAL A 80 -24.05 16.87 -7.56
N PRO A 81 -22.91 17.57 -7.79
CA PRO A 81 -21.60 16.93 -7.76
C PRO A 81 -21.23 16.41 -6.37
N LEU A 82 -21.74 17.01 -5.29
CA LEU A 82 -21.54 16.55 -3.91
C LEU A 82 -22.18 15.19 -3.67
N VAL A 83 -23.46 15.03 -4.06
CA VAL A 83 -24.17 13.75 -3.96
C VAL A 83 -23.53 12.69 -4.86
N MET A 84 -23.07 13.08 -6.05
CA MET A 84 -22.37 12.16 -6.96
C MET A 84 -21.02 11.68 -6.39
N TYR A 85 -20.24 12.57 -5.77
CA TYR A 85 -18.99 12.20 -5.08
C TYR A 85 -19.24 11.21 -3.94
N ILE A 86 -20.28 11.45 -3.15
CA ILE A 86 -20.67 10.58 -2.04
C ILE A 86 -21.13 9.21 -2.55
N GLY A 87 -21.96 9.16 -3.59
CA GLY A 87 -22.40 7.92 -4.23
C GLY A 87 -21.22 7.09 -4.73
N TYR A 88 -20.23 7.74 -5.36
CA TYR A 88 -19.00 7.07 -5.79
C TYR A 88 -18.18 6.51 -4.61
N ARG A 89 -18.09 7.26 -3.50
CA ARG A 89 -17.41 6.79 -2.27
C ARG A 89 -18.15 5.65 -1.59
N TYR A 90 -19.47 5.63 -1.67
CA TYR A 90 -20.30 4.55 -1.13
C TYR A 90 -20.13 3.26 -1.95
N ASP A 91 -20.14 3.38 -3.27
CA ASP A 91 -19.89 2.26 -4.18
C ASP A 91 -18.49 1.65 -3.97
N GLN A 92 -17.47 2.49 -3.76
CA GLN A 92 -16.11 2.03 -3.43
C GLN A 92 -16.02 1.30 -2.07
N LEU A 93 -16.85 1.66 -1.09
CA LEU A 93 -16.78 1.11 0.27
C LEU A 93 -17.64 -0.15 0.44
N PHE A 94 -18.79 -0.22 -0.23
CA PHE A 94 -19.74 -1.33 -0.13
C PHE A 94 -19.80 -2.23 -1.37
N GLY A 95 -19.39 -1.74 -2.54
CA GLY A 95 -19.51 -2.45 -3.82
C GLY A 95 -18.42 -3.48 -4.09
N HIS A 96 -17.33 -3.47 -3.32
CA HIS A 96 -16.27 -4.46 -3.43
C HIS A 96 -16.01 -5.08 -2.07
N THR A 97 -16.45 -6.33 -1.90
CA THR A 97 -15.92 -7.10 -0.76
C THR A 97 -14.41 -7.28 -0.93
N PRO A 98 -13.62 -7.27 0.15
CA PRO A 98 -12.17 -7.50 0.09
C PRO A 98 -11.84 -8.84 -0.60
N GLU A 99 -12.72 -9.82 -0.49
CA GLU A 99 -12.68 -11.10 -1.20
C GLU A 99 -12.84 -10.96 -2.72
N GLU A 100 -13.79 -10.14 -3.19
CA GLU A 100 -13.96 -9.86 -4.61
C GLU A 100 -12.81 -9.06 -5.18
N THR A 101 -12.27 -8.10 -4.42
CA THR A 101 -11.07 -7.34 -4.83
C THR A 101 -9.86 -8.25 -4.93
N ARG A 102 -9.70 -9.18 -3.98
CA ARG A 102 -8.64 -10.20 -4.01
C ARG A 102 -8.81 -11.13 -5.21
N LYS A 103 -10.02 -11.62 -5.45
CA LYS A 103 -10.34 -12.50 -6.58
C LYS A 103 -10.12 -11.81 -7.93
N GLU A 104 -10.47 -10.53 -8.02
CA GLU A 104 -10.25 -9.72 -9.21
C GLU A 104 -8.76 -9.40 -9.40
N ALA A 105 -8.02 -9.10 -8.33
CA ALA A 105 -6.57 -8.93 -8.36
C ALA A 105 -5.86 -10.22 -8.78
N GLU A 106 -6.26 -11.38 -8.26
CA GLU A 106 -5.75 -12.69 -8.68
C GLU A 106 -6.08 -13.01 -10.14
N ARG A 107 -7.28 -12.64 -10.60
CA ARG A 107 -7.70 -12.75 -12.01
C ARG A 107 -6.84 -11.86 -12.91
N LEU A 108 -6.62 -10.61 -12.53
CA LEU A 108 -5.81 -9.64 -13.28
C LEU A 108 -4.33 -10.03 -13.32
N LEU A 109 -3.76 -10.55 -12.22
CA LEU A 109 -2.41 -11.11 -12.19
C LEU A 109 -2.23 -12.29 -13.14
N LYS A 110 -3.25 -13.16 -13.26
CA LYS A 110 -3.23 -14.31 -14.18
C LYS A 110 -3.46 -13.91 -15.64
N THR A 111 -4.26 -12.87 -15.88
CA THR A 111 -4.68 -12.48 -17.23
C THR A 111 -3.71 -11.48 -17.88
N GLU A 112 -3.10 -10.59 -17.09
CA GLU A 112 -2.25 -9.49 -17.57
C GLU A 112 -0.94 -9.36 -16.77
N PRO A 113 -0.09 -10.41 -16.69
CA PRO A 113 1.16 -10.37 -15.90
C PRO A 113 2.13 -9.28 -16.38
N HIS A 114 2.03 -8.85 -17.63
CA HIS A 114 2.85 -7.79 -18.23
C HIS A 114 2.48 -6.37 -17.76
N ARG A 115 1.33 -6.17 -17.12
CA ARG A 115 0.87 -4.86 -16.64
C ARG A 115 1.29 -4.58 -15.20
N PHE A 116 1.57 -5.65 -14.44
CA PHE A 116 1.99 -5.62 -13.05
C PHE A 116 3.50 -5.86 -12.88
N THR A 117 4.26 -6.02 -13.97
CA THR A 117 5.71 -5.88 -13.90
C THR A 117 6.01 -4.45 -13.45
N PRO A 118 6.64 -4.24 -12.28
CA PRO A 118 7.07 -2.92 -11.88
C PRO A 118 7.96 -2.35 -12.99
N ILE A 119 7.77 -1.08 -13.33
CA ILE A 119 8.69 -0.34 -14.19
C ILE A 119 10.07 -0.37 -13.52
N GLY A 120 10.93 -1.30 -13.95
CA GLY A 120 12.21 -1.65 -13.32
C GLY A 120 12.47 -3.16 -13.16
N GLY A 121 11.49 -4.04 -13.37
CA GLY A 121 11.65 -5.48 -13.17
C GLY A 121 11.72 -5.89 -11.68
N PRO A 122 11.76 -7.20 -11.37
CA PRO A 122 11.97 -7.66 -10.00
C PRO A 122 13.27 -7.06 -9.45
N ILE A 123 13.28 -6.63 -8.19
CA ILE A 123 14.51 -6.15 -7.52
C ILE A 123 15.51 -7.31 -7.54
N THR A 124 16.44 -7.27 -8.48
CA THR A 124 17.54 -8.22 -8.56
C THR A 124 18.50 -7.91 -7.41
N LEU A 125 19.13 -8.93 -6.83
CA LEU A 125 20.14 -8.77 -5.77
C LEU A 125 21.22 -7.73 -6.16
N ALA A 126 21.59 -7.67 -7.44
CA ALA A 126 22.52 -6.68 -7.97
C ALA A 126 22.05 -5.21 -7.83
N GLU A 127 20.74 -4.95 -7.93
CA GLU A 127 20.16 -3.61 -7.74
C GLU A 127 20.10 -3.26 -6.25
N LEU A 128 19.85 -4.25 -5.39
CA LEU A 128 19.89 -4.07 -3.94
C LEU A 128 21.32 -3.77 -3.44
N ASP A 129 22.32 -4.48 -3.98
CA ASP A 129 23.73 -4.26 -3.67
C ASP A 129 24.25 -2.91 -4.18
N ARG A 130 23.83 -2.46 -5.37
CA ARG A 130 24.12 -1.10 -5.84
C ARG A 130 23.53 -0.03 -4.93
N ARG A 131 22.28 -0.20 -4.51
CA ARG A 131 21.64 0.73 -3.58
C ARG A 131 22.37 0.73 -2.24
N ARG A 132 22.70 -0.45 -1.69
CA ARG A 132 23.47 -0.58 -0.45
C ARG A 132 24.85 0.09 -0.56
N ALA A 133 25.54 -0.05 -1.68
CA ALA A 133 26.81 0.64 -1.94
C ALA A 133 26.65 2.17 -2.01
N ALA A 134 25.57 2.67 -2.60
CA ALA A 134 25.25 4.10 -2.63
C ALA A 134 24.91 4.67 -1.25
N TRP A 135 24.20 3.90 -0.39
CA TRP A 135 23.93 4.29 1.00
C TRP A 135 25.19 4.28 1.89
N HIS A 136 26.18 3.43 1.55
CA HIS A 136 27.45 3.34 2.28
C HIS A 136 28.54 4.30 1.79
N GLN A 137 28.31 5.13 0.76
CA GLN A 137 29.19 6.26 0.45
C GLN A 137 28.86 7.44 1.38
N PRO A 138 29.59 7.64 2.49
CA PRO A 138 29.32 8.76 3.37
C PRO A 138 30.11 9.95 2.81
N LYS A 139 29.45 10.80 2.02
CA LYS A 139 29.74 12.25 2.01
C LYS A 139 31.24 12.66 1.90
N LEU A 140 32.02 12.00 1.04
CA LEU A 140 33.44 12.33 0.83
C LEU A 140 33.69 13.32 -0.32
N GLU A 141 32.68 13.67 -1.12
CA GLU A 141 32.85 14.63 -2.21
C GLU A 141 32.53 16.09 -1.83
N SER A 142 31.90 16.35 -0.68
CA SER A 142 31.57 17.74 -0.27
C SER A 142 32.69 18.46 0.49
N SER A 143 33.94 17.97 0.43
CA SER A 143 35.09 18.59 1.11
C SER A 143 36.30 18.83 0.20
N GLN A 144 36.15 18.72 -1.13
CA GLN A 144 37.18 19.09 -2.11
C GLN A 144 36.66 20.06 -3.19
N SER A 145 35.93 21.10 -2.78
CA SER A 145 35.76 22.31 -3.57
C SER A 145 36.01 23.54 -2.72
#